data_AF-A0A161YP63-F1
#
_entry.id   AF-A0A161YP63-F1
#
_cell.length_a   1.000
_cell.length_b   1.000
_cell.length_c   1.000
_cell.angle_alpha   90.00
_cell.angle_beta   90.00
_cell.angle_gamma   90.00
#
_symmetry.space_group_name_H-M   'P 1'
#
loop_
_entity.id
_entity.type
_entity.pdbx_description
1 polymer ?
#
loop_
_entity_poly.entity_id
_entity_poly.type
_entity_poly.pdbx_seq_one_letter_code
_entity_poly.pdbx_strand_id
1 'polypeptide(L)'
;MTTQTIENMGSEMRYILRIVSHERDLNNATLFLGSDQNLLLKTPAGGIAEQPIVVKSGRSHSTILVDSPAEEALILQGPSGKGEHQLRASSKVTPFGIGSTICHDSWEVVNDASTQRLLLRYRNENLGNRSWVAVPPRGPEEDAWSVWWYEPLPFNARDLPGAVAVDVEVVPV
;
A
#
# COMPACT_ATOMS: atom_id res chain seq x y z
N MET A 1 -1.31 -41.72 21.86
CA MET A 1 -1.70 -40.39 22.37
C MET A 1 -0.89 -39.37 21.60
N THR A 2 -1.51 -38.66 20.65
CA THR A 2 -0.85 -37.69 19.80
C THR A 2 -1.22 -36.31 20.32
N THR A 3 -0.22 -35.61 20.86
CA THR A 3 -0.35 -34.26 21.41
C THR A 3 -0.70 -33.30 20.28
N GLN A 4 -1.93 -32.78 20.26
CA GLN A 4 -2.30 -31.64 19.42
C GLN A 4 -1.62 -30.41 20.00
N THR A 5 -0.60 -29.92 19.30
CA THR A 5 -0.10 -28.55 19.50
C THR A 5 -1.22 -27.62 19.08
N ILE A 6 -1.90 -27.03 20.06
CA ILE A 6 -2.80 -25.89 19.84
C ILE A 6 -1.87 -24.74 19.43
N GLU A 7 -1.68 -24.56 18.13
CA GLU A 7 -1.18 -23.30 17.60
C GLU A 7 -2.16 -22.23 18.04
N ASN A 8 -1.68 -21.40 18.96
CA ASN A 8 -2.37 -20.22 19.45
C ASN A 8 -2.43 -19.23 18.27
N MET A 9 -3.35 -19.47 17.33
CA MET A 9 -3.70 -18.53 16.28
C MET A 9 -4.32 -17.32 16.99
N GLY A 10 -3.49 -16.33 17.30
CA GLY A 10 -3.98 -15.01 17.69
C GLY A 10 -5.05 -14.59 16.68
N SER A 11 -6.12 -13.96 17.17
CA SER A 11 -7.23 -13.53 16.30
C SER A 11 -6.67 -12.83 15.07
N GLU A 12 -7.07 -13.28 13.89
CA GLU A 12 -6.70 -12.65 12.62
C GLU A 12 -7.17 -11.20 12.66
N MET A 13 -6.23 -10.27 12.91
CA MET A 13 -6.55 -8.86 13.01
C MET A 13 -6.82 -8.32 11.61
N ARG A 14 -7.93 -7.59 11.49
CA ARG A 14 -8.35 -6.93 10.27
C ARG A 14 -8.12 -5.45 10.39
N TYR A 15 -7.82 -4.82 9.26
CA TYR A 15 -7.49 -3.42 9.20
C TYR A 15 -8.05 -2.77 7.93
N ILE A 16 -8.26 -1.47 7.98
CA ILE A 16 -8.34 -0.63 6.78
C ILE A 16 -7.04 0.15 6.61
N LEU A 17 -6.72 0.47 5.36
CA LEU A 17 -5.60 1.34 5.03
C LEU A 17 -6.11 2.77 4.84
N ARG A 18 -5.57 3.70 5.63
CA ARG A 18 -5.95 5.11 5.66
C ARG A 18 -4.76 5.99 5.30
N ILE A 19 -4.99 6.98 4.45
CA ILE A 19 -4.00 8.00 4.11
C ILE A 19 -3.95 9.08 5.19
N VAL A 20 -2.74 9.38 5.63
CA VAL A 20 -2.44 10.53 6.47
C VAL A 20 -1.66 11.53 5.62
N SER A 21 -2.12 12.77 5.55
CA SER A 21 -1.46 13.82 4.78
C SER A 21 -1.73 15.20 5.38
N HIS A 22 -0.86 16.17 5.07
CA HIS A 22 -1.13 17.58 5.29
C HIS A 22 -2.10 18.17 4.26
N GLU A 23 -2.28 17.50 3.11
CA GLU A 23 -3.28 17.88 2.12
C GLU A 23 -4.67 17.45 2.56
N ARG A 24 -5.57 18.43 2.73
CA ARG A 24 -6.89 18.21 3.33
C ARG A 24 -7.74 17.22 2.56
N ASP A 25 -7.63 17.22 1.23
CA ASP A 25 -8.45 16.38 0.36
C ASP A 25 -8.02 14.91 0.37
N LEU A 26 -6.79 14.63 0.82
CA LEU A 26 -6.21 13.28 0.92
C LEU A 26 -6.24 12.74 2.35
N ASN A 27 -6.26 13.62 3.35
CA ASN A 27 -6.17 13.21 4.74
C ASN A 27 -7.43 12.42 5.16
N ASN A 28 -7.21 11.27 5.79
CA ASN A 28 -8.20 10.26 6.16
C ASN A 28 -8.87 9.52 4.99
N ALA A 29 -8.45 9.74 3.75
CA ALA A 29 -9.00 8.98 2.63
C ALA A 29 -8.52 7.52 2.70
N THR A 30 -9.41 6.59 2.34
CA THR A 30 -9.14 5.14 2.40
C THR A 30 -8.81 4.59 1.03
N LEU A 31 -8.02 3.50 1.00
CA LEU A 31 -7.70 2.84 -0.25
C LEU A 31 -8.82 1.86 -0.64
N PHE A 32 -9.03 1.70 -1.94
CA PHE A 32 -9.91 0.70 -2.53
C PHE A 32 -9.18 -0.08 -3.63
N LEU A 33 -9.75 -1.22 -4.02
CA LEU A 33 -9.19 -2.07 -5.07
C LEU A 33 -9.73 -1.66 -6.44
N GLY A 34 -8.86 -1.15 -7.30
CA GLY A 34 -9.19 -0.85 -8.69
C GLY A 34 -9.30 -2.10 -9.57
N SER A 35 -9.85 -1.95 -10.78
CA SER A 35 -10.01 -3.05 -11.76
C SER A 35 -8.70 -3.76 -12.12
N ASP A 36 -7.60 -3.01 -12.11
CA ASP A 36 -6.27 -3.50 -12.49
C ASP A 36 -5.47 -4.03 -11.29
N GLN A 37 -6.15 -4.28 -10.16
CA GLN A 37 -5.55 -4.67 -8.88
C GLN A 37 -4.62 -3.62 -8.27
N ASN A 38 -4.66 -2.39 -8.77
CA ASN A 38 -3.99 -1.25 -8.14
C ASN A 38 -4.78 -0.79 -6.91
N LEU A 39 -4.08 -0.35 -5.87
CA LEU A 39 -4.75 0.36 -4.79
C LEU A 39 -4.86 1.84 -5.15
N LEU A 40 -6.10 2.31 -5.11
CA LEU A 40 -6.49 3.61 -5.56
C LEU A 40 -7.11 4.40 -4.39
N LEU A 41 -7.02 5.71 -4.49
CA LEU A 41 -7.55 6.65 -3.51
C LEU A 41 -8.48 7.63 -4.22
N LYS A 42 -9.74 7.65 -3.82
CA LYS A 42 -10.73 8.62 -4.31
C LYS A 42 -10.92 9.67 -3.25
N THR A 43 -10.85 10.93 -3.64
CA THR A 43 -11.18 12.03 -2.74
C THR A 43 -12.71 12.07 -2.53
N PRO A 44 -13.20 12.52 -1.38
CA PRO A 44 -14.63 12.55 -1.06
C PRO A 44 -15.51 13.31 -2.07
N ALA A 45 -14.92 14.15 -2.92
CA ALA A 45 -15.63 14.93 -3.95
C ALA A 45 -16.00 14.11 -5.21
N GLY A 46 -15.47 12.89 -5.39
CA GLY A 46 -15.53 12.11 -6.63
C GLY A 46 -16.77 11.21 -6.85
N GLY A 47 -17.79 11.25 -5.98
CA GLY A 47 -18.95 10.36 -6.07
C GLY A 47 -18.92 9.18 -5.11
N ILE A 48 -19.82 8.21 -5.30
CA ILE A 48 -20.20 7.16 -4.31
C ILE A 48 -18.95 6.52 -3.69
N ALA A 49 -18.87 6.57 -2.36
CA ALA A 49 -17.80 5.96 -1.59
C ALA A 49 -17.74 4.46 -1.87
N GLU A 50 -16.75 4.03 -2.65
CA GLU A 50 -16.41 2.62 -2.77
C GLU A 50 -16.03 2.07 -1.40
N GLN A 51 -16.32 0.79 -1.17
CA GLN A 51 -15.97 0.17 0.11
C GLN A 51 -14.45 0.16 0.26
N PRO A 52 -13.93 0.62 1.41
CA PRO A 52 -12.50 0.56 1.67
C PRO A 52 -12.03 -0.89 1.65
N ILE A 53 -10.81 -1.10 1.18
CA ILE A 53 -10.20 -2.42 1.22
C ILE A 53 -9.92 -2.79 2.68
N VAL A 54 -10.48 -3.91 3.10
CA VAL A 54 -10.12 -4.54 4.37
C VAL A 54 -8.95 -5.47 4.11
N VAL A 55 -7.98 -5.46 5.00
CA VAL A 55 -6.77 -6.25 4.91
C VAL A 55 -6.49 -6.98 6.21
N LYS A 56 -5.75 -8.07 6.14
CA LYS A 56 -5.40 -8.92 7.28
C LYS A 56 -3.96 -9.41 7.16
N SER A 57 -3.36 -9.84 8.26
CA SER A 57 -2.04 -10.46 8.23
C SER A 57 -2.08 -11.77 7.44
N GLY A 58 -1.11 -11.96 6.54
CA GLY A 58 -0.93 -13.21 5.81
C GLY A 58 -0.22 -14.28 6.63
N ARG A 59 0.08 -15.42 5.99
CA ARG A 59 0.84 -16.52 6.62
C ARG A 59 2.26 -16.10 7.03
N SER A 60 2.85 -15.13 6.33
CA SER A 60 4.07 -14.45 6.75
C SER A 60 3.71 -13.13 7.41
N HIS A 61 4.37 -12.80 8.52
CA HIS A 61 4.21 -11.53 9.24
C HIS A 61 4.46 -10.29 8.37
N SER A 62 5.19 -10.45 7.26
CA SER A 62 5.52 -9.37 6.33
C SER A 62 4.67 -9.32 5.06
N THR A 63 3.60 -10.12 5.03
CA THR A 63 2.63 -10.14 3.94
C THR A 63 1.28 -9.67 4.48
N ILE A 64 0.65 -8.76 3.75
CA ILE A 64 -0.70 -8.29 4.03
C ILE A 64 -1.62 -8.82 2.94
N LEU A 65 -2.77 -9.40 3.33
CA LEU A 65 -3.76 -9.96 2.43
C LEU A 65 -4.99 -9.09 2.35
N VAL A 66 -5.62 -9.01 1.19
CA VAL A 66 -6.97 -8.47 1.01
C VAL A 66 -7.96 -9.43 1.63
N ASP A 67 -8.77 -8.94 2.55
CA ASP A 67 -9.84 -9.68 3.22
C ASP A 67 -11.06 -9.82 2.29
N SER A 68 -10.90 -10.68 1.27
CA SER A 68 -11.94 -11.00 0.30
C SER A 68 -11.93 -12.52 -0.01
N PRO A 69 -13.00 -13.08 -0.62
CA PRO A 69 -13.04 -14.50 -0.98
C PRO A 69 -11.92 -14.95 -1.93
N ALA A 70 -11.26 -14.00 -2.63
CA ALA A 70 -10.18 -14.27 -3.57
C ALA A 70 -8.76 -14.19 -2.96
N GLU A 71 -8.63 -13.88 -1.66
CA GLU A 71 -7.38 -13.72 -0.89
C GLU A 71 -6.13 -13.36 -1.71
N GLU A 72 -5.93 -12.05 -1.97
CA GLU A 72 -4.76 -11.54 -2.69
C GLU A 72 -3.75 -10.88 -1.76
N ALA A 73 -2.46 -10.88 -2.09
CA ALA A 73 -1.43 -10.23 -1.29
C ALA A 73 -1.16 -8.79 -1.76
N LEU A 74 -0.86 -7.87 -0.84
CA LEU A 74 -0.37 -6.53 -1.16
C LEU A 74 1.13 -6.54 -1.42
N ILE A 75 1.54 -6.00 -2.56
CA ILE A 75 2.91 -6.08 -3.07
C ILE A 75 3.38 -4.70 -3.56
N LEU A 76 4.69 -4.43 -3.47
CA LEU A 76 5.32 -3.40 -4.28
C LEU A 76 5.81 -4.03 -5.58
N GLN A 77 5.43 -3.44 -6.69
CA GLN A 77 6.01 -3.78 -7.98
C GLN A 77 7.17 -2.83 -8.32
N GLY A 78 8.27 -3.32 -8.90
CA GLY A 78 9.28 -2.47 -9.58
C GLY A 78 10.69 -2.40 -8.95
N PRO A 79 11.72 -2.51 -9.80
CA PRO A 79 13.05 -1.86 -9.76
C PRO A 79 13.73 -1.83 -11.17
N SER A 80 15.07 -1.77 -11.30
CA SER A 80 15.75 -0.56 -11.79
C SER A 80 15.73 -0.45 -13.33
N GLY A 81 15.31 0.72 -13.83
CA GLY A 81 15.34 1.07 -15.25
C GLY A 81 14.27 2.07 -15.68
N LYS A 82 13.05 1.97 -15.10
CA LYS A 82 11.93 2.97 -15.12
C LYS A 82 10.60 2.44 -14.53
N GLY A 83 10.63 1.44 -13.65
CA GLY A 83 9.42 0.84 -13.05
C GLY A 83 8.90 1.61 -11.83
N GLU A 84 7.57 1.67 -11.71
CA GLU A 84 6.80 2.41 -10.70
C GLU A 84 6.68 1.60 -9.40
N HIS A 85 7.17 2.11 -8.25
CA HIS A 85 7.01 1.48 -6.91
C HIS A 85 5.58 1.61 -6.37
N GLN A 86 4.60 1.20 -7.16
CA GLN A 86 3.19 1.31 -6.83
C GLN A 86 2.74 0.18 -5.90
N LEU A 87 1.85 0.49 -4.96
CA LEU A 87 1.17 -0.50 -4.12
C LEU A 87 0.02 -1.15 -4.90
N ARG A 88 0.04 -2.49 -4.99
CA ARG A 88 -0.95 -3.28 -5.74
C ARG A 88 -1.36 -4.52 -4.95
N ALA A 89 -2.59 -4.99 -5.14
CA ALA A 89 -2.96 -6.35 -4.80
C ALA A 89 -2.52 -7.29 -5.94
N SER A 90 -2.05 -8.48 -5.59
CA SER A 90 -1.75 -9.50 -6.58
C SER A 90 -1.64 -10.88 -5.94
N SER A 91 -2.21 -11.87 -6.62
CA SER A 91 -1.96 -13.29 -6.36
C SER A 91 -0.70 -13.83 -7.06
N LYS A 92 -0.08 -13.04 -7.95
CA LYS A 92 1.07 -13.45 -8.78
C LYS A 92 2.27 -12.52 -8.68
N VAL A 93 3.45 -13.12 -8.64
CA VAL A 93 4.74 -12.45 -8.84
C VAL A 93 4.98 -12.33 -10.34
N THR A 94 4.52 -11.26 -11.00
CA THR A 94 4.78 -11.07 -12.44
C THR A 94 5.81 -9.97 -12.64
N PRO A 95 7.12 -10.29 -12.67
CA PRO A 95 8.17 -9.28 -12.89
C PRO A 95 7.86 -8.53 -14.18
N PHE A 96 7.78 -7.20 -14.10
CA PHE A 96 7.47 -6.36 -15.24
C PHE A 96 8.75 -5.66 -15.72
N GLY A 97 9.21 -5.98 -16.93
CA GLY A 97 10.42 -5.40 -17.52
C GLY A 97 11.71 -6.17 -17.24
N ILE A 98 12.77 -5.85 -18.01
CA ILE A 98 14.11 -6.42 -17.84
C ILE A 98 14.76 -5.75 -16.61
N GLY A 99 15.18 -6.56 -15.63
CA GLY A 99 15.81 -6.06 -14.39
C GLY A 99 14.87 -5.94 -13.19
N SER A 100 13.69 -6.59 -13.22
CA SER A 100 12.67 -6.38 -12.20
C SER A 100 12.60 -7.37 -11.04
N THR A 101 12.86 -6.88 -9.83
CA THR A 101 12.56 -7.46 -8.51
C THR A 101 11.18 -7.00 -8.04
N ILE A 102 10.31 -7.95 -7.72
CA ILE A 102 9.05 -7.66 -7.03
C ILE A 102 9.25 -8.00 -5.56
N CYS A 103 8.72 -7.14 -4.70
CA CYS A 103 8.89 -7.24 -3.27
C CYS A 103 7.57 -7.62 -2.61
N HIS A 104 7.51 -8.81 -2.03
CA HIS A 104 6.27 -9.43 -1.51
C HIS A 104 6.23 -9.57 0.02
N ASP A 105 7.39 -9.49 0.65
CA ASP A 105 7.65 -10.09 1.96
C ASP A 105 8.38 -9.13 2.89
N SER A 106 8.18 -7.84 2.65
CA SER A 106 8.90 -6.78 3.35
C SER A 106 7.97 -5.67 3.80
N TRP A 107 6.66 -5.94 3.96
CA TRP A 107 5.81 -5.01 4.68
C TRP A 107 5.97 -5.19 6.18
N GLU A 108 5.90 -4.10 6.91
CA GLU A 108 5.83 -4.12 8.36
C GLU A 108 4.91 -3.02 8.86
N VAL A 109 4.21 -3.34 9.95
CA VAL A 109 3.44 -2.36 10.69
C VAL A 109 4.35 -1.83 11.78
N VAL A 110 4.71 -0.55 11.69
CA VAL A 110 5.54 0.12 12.69
C VAL A 110 4.68 1.04 13.54
N ASN A 111 5.01 1.15 14.82
CA ASN A 111 4.41 2.16 15.67
C ASN A 111 5.19 3.47 15.50
N ASP A 112 4.53 4.52 15.01
CA ASP A 112 5.07 5.87 15.03
C ASP A 112 4.99 6.41 16.47
N ALA A 113 6.14 6.42 17.14
CA ALA A 113 6.26 6.86 18.52
C ALA A 113 5.73 8.29 18.76
N SER A 114 5.78 9.15 17.75
CA SER A 114 5.36 10.56 17.87
C SER A 114 3.83 10.74 17.83
N THR A 115 3.14 9.91 17.06
CA THR A 115 1.68 10.01 16.85
C THR A 115 0.88 8.86 17.45
N GLN A 116 1.54 7.81 17.95
CA GLN A 116 0.95 6.53 18.40
C GLN A 116 0.14 5.83 17.31
N ARG A 117 0.45 6.11 16.03
CA ARG A 117 -0.21 5.49 14.87
C ARG A 117 0.52 4.25 14.43
N LEU A 118 -0.23 3.29 13.91
CA LEU A 118 0.31 2.11 13.23
C LEU A 118 0.49 2.44 11.75
N LEU A 119 1.73 2.50 11.28
CA LEU A 119 2.05 2.86 9.90
C LEU A 119 2.55 1.64 9.13
N LEU A 120 2.11 1.51 7.89
CA LEU A 120 2.63 0.53 6.96
C LEU A 120 3.95 1.04 6.38
N ARG A 121 5.03 0.28 6.57
CA ARG A 121 6.37 0.58 6.05
C ARG A 121 6.95 -0.61 5.31
N TYR A 122 7.89 -0.30 4.44
CA TYR A 122 8.67 -1.31 3.75
C TYR A 122 9.98 -1.57 4.51
N ARG A 123 10.13 -2.79 5.05
CA ARG A 123 11.20 -3.29 5.93
C ARG A 123 12.62 -3.08 5.42
N ASN A 124 12.85 -3.12 4.10
CA ASN A 124 14.21 -2.99 3.57
C ASN A 124 14.58 -1.51 3.39
N GLU A 125 15.20 -0.95 4.42
CA GLU A 125 15.69 0.43 4.51
C GLU A 125 16.85 0.75 3.55
N ASN A 126 17.45 -0.26 2.87
CA ASN A 126 18.48 0.00 1.84
C ASN A 126 17.95 0.75 0.61
N LEU A 127 16.65 1.05 0.58
CA LEU A 127 16.02 1.85 -0.46
C LEU A 127 16.16 3.38 -0.25
N GLY A 128 16.79 3.87 0.82
CA GLY A 128 17.08 5.31 1.01
C GLY A 128 15.92 6.10 1.67
N ASN A 129 15.81 7.41 1.41
CA ASN A 129 14.78 8.28 2.02
C ASN A 129 13.39 8.15 1.36
N ARG A 130 13.06 6.95 0.85
CA ARG A 130 11.77 6.71 0.22
C ARG A 130 10.65 6.78 1.25
N SER A 131 9.55 7.39 0.84
CA SER A 131 8.34 7.52 1.64
C SER A 131 7.13 7.23 0.77
N TRP A 132 5.95 7.11 1.39
CA TRP A 132 4.74 7.02 0.61
C TRP A 132 4.44 8.36 -0.06
N VAL A 133 4.06 8.32 -1.33
CA VAL A 133 3.51 9.45 -2.06
C VAL A 133 2.18 9.07 -2.69
N ALA A 134 1.22 9.98 -2.63
CA ALA A 134 -0.01 9.91 -3.39
C ALA A 134 0.19 10.70 -4.69
N VAL A 135 -0.07 10.07 -5.83
CA VAL A 135 0.12 10.64 -7.16
C VAL A 135 -1.25 10.90 -7.76
N PRO A 136 -1.53 12.15 -8.22
CA PRO A 136 -2.83 12.49 -8.77
C PRO A 136 -3.07 11.76 -10.10
N PRO A 137 -4.35 11.63 -10.51
CA PRO A 137 -4.71 11.14 -11.83
C PRO A 137 -4.00 11.91 -12.95
N ARG A 138 -3.52 11.22 -13.98
CA ARG A 138 -2.75 11.85 -15.08
C ARG A 138 -3.63 12.54 -16.14
N GLY A 139 -4.94 12.32 -16.12
CA GLY A 139 -5.88 12.89 -17.08
C GLY A 139 -7.34 12.71 -16.66
N PRO A 140 -8.30 13.26 -17.42
CA PRO A 140 -9.72 13.26 -17.08
C PRO A 140 -10.38 11.87 -17.13
N GLU A 141 -9.70 10.88 -17.70
CA GLU A 141 -10.15 9.49 -17.77
C GLU A 141 -9.79 8.70 -16.49
N GLU A 142 -8.86 9.22 -15.68
CA GLU A 142 -8.51 8.67 -14.37
C GLU A 142 -9.15 9.56 -13.29
N ASP A 143 -9.91 8.95 -12.38
CA ASP A 143 -10.63 9.66 -11.30
C ASP A 143 -10.03 9.40 -9.91
N ALA A 144 -8.96 8.62 -9.83
CA ALA A 144 -8.38 8.16 -8.58
C ALA A 144 -6.87 8.36 -8.51
N TRP A 145 -6.41 8.73 -7.33
CA TRP A 145 -4.99 8.84 -7.00
C TRP A 145 -4.40 7.44 -6.82
N SER A 146 -3.10 7.31 -7.11
CA SER A 146 -2.36 6.07 -6.88
C SER A 146 -1.32 6.26 -5.76
N VAL A 147 -1.02 5.20 -5.02
CA VAL A 147 -0.09 5.26 -3.87
C VAL A 147 1.22 4.53 -4.18
N TRP A 148 2.33 5.19 -3.91
CA TRP A 148 3.67 4.78 -4.36
C TRP A 148 4.71 4.91 -3.26
N TRP A 149 5.67 3.99 -3.21
CA TRP A 149 6.84 4.06 -2.34
C TRP A 149 8.02 4.69 -3.07
N TYR A 150 8.21 6.01 -2.93
CA TYR A 150 9.09 6.78 -3.80
C TYR A 150 9.87 7.86 -3.03
N GLU A 151 11.09 8.17 -3.48
CA GLU A 151 11.86 9.32 -2.99
C GLU A 151 11.77 10.45 -4.03
N PRO A 152 11.08 11.56 -3.72
CA PRO A 152 11.02 12.70 -4.62
C PRO A 152 12.37 13.42 -4.63
N LEU A 153 13.06 13.37 -5.77
CA LEU A 153 14.37 14.00 -6.00
C LEU A 153 14.29 14.97 -7.19
N PRO A 154 15.15 15.99 -7.25
CA PRO A 154 15.09 16.98 -8.34
C PRO A 154 15.17 16.39 -9.75
N PHE A 155 15.86 15.26 -9.95
CA PHE A 155 16.02 14.62 -11.26
C PHE A 155 14.82 13.77 -11.69
N ASN A 156 13.95 13.37 -10.75
CA ASN A 156 12.74 12.59 -11.04
C ASN A 156 11.45 13.37 -10.77
N ALA A 157 11.56 14.66 -10.44
CA ALA A 157 10.43 15.55 -10.14
C ALA A 157 9.38 15.63 -11.28
N ARG A 158 9.76 15.25 -12.51
CA ARG A 158 8.85 15.20 -13.67
C ARG A 158 8.15 13.86 -13.84
N ASP A 159 8.59 12.80 -13.15
CA ASP A 159 8.02 11.46 -13.29
C ASP A 159 6.67 11.34 -12.58
N LEU A 160 6.47 12.12 -11.50
CA LEU A 160 5.25 12.14 -10.67
C LEU A 160 4.77 13.59 -10.43
N PRO A 161 4.28 14.29 -11.47
CA PRO A 161 3.82 15.66 -11.32
C PRO A 161 2.65 15.75 -10.33
N GLY A 162 2.76 16.66 -9.37
CA GLY A 162 1.71 16.88 -8.36
C GLY A 162 1.65 15.80 -7.27
N ALA A 163 2.64 14.91 -7.17
CA ALA A 163 2.70 13.95 -6.09
C ALA A 163 2.85 14.62 -4.72
N VAL A 164 2.18 14.05 -3.73
CA VAL A 164 2.10 14.55 -2.37
C VAL A 164 2.66 13.50 -1.42
N ALA A 165 3.53 13.90 -0.49
CA ALA A 165 4.00 13.01 0.56
C ALA A 165 2.85 12.63 1.50
N VAL A 166 2.73 11.34 1.78
CA VAL A 166 1.69 10.78 2.64
C VAL A 166 2.27 9.72 3.57
N ASP A 167 1.48 9.30 4.54
CA ASP A 167 1.67 8.05 5.25
C ASP A 167 0.48 7.13 5.02
N VAL A 168 0.74 5.82 5.06
CA VAL A 168 -0.29 4.79 5.03
C VAL A 168 -0.43 4.25 6.44
N GLU A 169 -1.53 4.60 7.09
CA GLU A 169 -1.90 4.13 8.41
C GLU A 169 -2.74 2.86 8.32
N VAL A 170 -2.50 1.94 9.25
CA VAL A 170 -3.22 0.68 9.41
C VAL A 170 -4.16 0.83 10.60
N VAL A 171 -5.47 0.87 10.35
CA VAL A 171 -6.49 1.12 11.39
C VAL A 171 -7.26 -0.18 11.66
N PRO A 172 -7.24 -0.73 12.89
CA PRO A 172 -8.00 -1.94 13.22
C PRO A 172 -9.51 -1.78 12.97
N VAL A 173 -10.16 -2.83 12.50
CA VAL A 173 -11.63 -2.90 12.30
C VAL A 173 -12.28 -4.05 13.06
#